data_AF-A2F7W1-F1
#
_entry.id   AF-A2F7W1-F1
#
_cell.length_a   1.000
_cell.length_b   1.000
_cell.length_c   1.000
_cell.angle_alpha   90.00
_cell.angle_beta   90.00
_cell.angle_gamma   90.00
#
_symmetry.space_group_name_H-M   'P 1'
#
loop_
_entity.id
_entity.type
_entity.pdbx_description
1 polymer ?
#
loop_
_entity_poly.entity_id
_entity_poly.type
_entity_poly.pdbx_seq_one_letter_code
_entity_poly.pdbx_strand_id
1 'polypeptide(L)'
;MPEFMHPFLNVIVGFAGGITTVSLCVASYLISLYGMIELLEENRIFFKKFSKAVGVFVAVLGLALPLRGHPFYAFLLASWWCTLLFEKIPVFSLYQSLANGIISAIYWIPKCMDEDATLFQSFGDFTVFVLIPISFCLVLFSKDSEQLTARGNIKLSGPQIPLGSWLKKLGSTLSNLL
;
A
#
# COMPACT_ATOMS: atom_id res chain seq x y z
N MET A 1 -21.82 -33.02 -26.76
CA MET A 1 -22.16 -31.59 -26.65
C MET A 1 -22.10 -31.00 -25.23
N PRO A 2 -22.58 -31.66 -24.15
CA PRO A 2 -22.49 -31.07 -22.80
C PRO A 2 -21.06 -31.00 -22.22
N GLU A 3 -20.16 -31.88 -22.65
CA GLU A 3 -18.78 -31.96 -22.12
C GLU A 3 -17.87 -30.79 -22.53
N PHE A 4 -18.17 -30.09 -23.64
CA PHE A 4 -17.40 -28.92 -24.08
C PHE A 4 -17.97 -27.59 -23.52
N MET A 5 -19.27 -27.59 -23.19
CA MET A 5 -19.97 -26.39 -22.74
C MET A 5 -19.60 -26.01 -21.29
N HIS A 6 -19.40 -26.99 -20.42
CA HIS A 6 -18.96 -26.79 -19.04
C HIS A 6 -17.58 -26.12 -18.87
N PRO A 7 -16.49 -26.59 -19.51
CA PRO A 7 -15.19 -25.94 -19.38
C PRO A 7 -15.18 -24.54 -20.02
N PHE A 8 -15.92 -24.34 -21.12
CA PHE A 8 -16.03 -23.02 -21.75
C PHE A 8 -16.77 -22.00 -20.86
N LEU A 9 -17.89 -22.40 -20.26
CA LEU A 9 -18.61 -21.58 -19.27
C LEU A 9 -17.74 -21.28 -18.03
N ASN A 10 -16.98 -22.26 -17.53
CA ASN A 10 -16.08 -22.04 -16.39
C ASN A 10 -14.96 -21.05 -16.71
N VAL A 11 -14.42 -21.05 -17.93
CA VAL A 11 -13.43 -20.05 -18.37
C VAL A 11 -14.06 -18.66 -18.45
N ILE A 12 -15.25 -18.53 -19.04
CA ILE A 12 -15.95 -17.23 -19.12
C ILE A 12 -16.30 -16.70 -17.73
N VAL A 13 -16.88 -17.54 -16.87
CA VAL A 13 -17.26 -17.16 -15.50
C VAL A 13 -16.02 -16.87 -14.66
N GLY A 14 -14.95 -17.65 -14.81
CA GLY A 14 -13.67 -17.41 -14.14
C GLY A 14 -13.02 -16.09 -14.58
N PHE A 15 -13.07 -15.79 -15.88
CA PHE A 15 -12.52 -14.54 -16.42
C PHE A 15 -13.37 -13.32 -16.01
N ALA A 16 -14.69 -13.39 -16.18
CA ALA A 16 -15.60 -12.32 -15.78
C ALA A 16 -15.56 -12.09 -14.26
N GLY A 17 -15.67 -13.15 -13.47
CA GLY A 17 -15.59 -13.07 -12.01
C GLY A 17 -14.22 -12.57 -11.53
N GLY A 18 -13.14 -13.01 -12.16
CA GLY A 18 -11.78 -12.53 -11.87
C GLY A 18 -11.63 -11.03 -12.12
N ILE A 19 -12.05 -10.55 -13.30
CA ILE A 19 -12.00 -9.12 -13.64
C ILE A 19 -12.84 -8.29 -12.67
N THR A 20 -14.06 -8.72 -12.37
CA THR A 20 -14.93 -8.00 -11.42
C THR A 20 -14.31 -7.93 -10.03
N THR A 21 -13.76 -9.05 -9.54
CA THR A 21 -13.13 -9.10 -8.22
C THR A 21 -11.89 -8.20 -8.15
N VAL A 22 -11.01 -8.27 -9.15
CA VAL A 22 -9.82 -7.41 -9.22
C VAL A 22 -10.23 -5.93 -9.28
N SER A 23 -11.25 -5.60 -10.08
CA SER A 23 -11.75 -4.22 -10.20
C SER A 23 -12.30 -3.70 -8.87
N LEU A 24 -13.06 -4.52 -8.14
CA LEU A 24 -13.58 -4.18 -6.81
C LEU A 24 -12.47 -4.02 -5.78
N CYS A 25 -11.44 -4.88 -5.81
CA CYS A 25 -10.28 -4.76 -4.94
C CYS A 25 -9.51 -3.47 -5.20
N VAL A 26 -9.25 -3.13 -6.47
CA VAL A 26 -8.56 -1.90 -6.85
C VAL A 26 -9.39 -0.67 -6.45
N ALA A 27 -10.70 -0.66 -6.74
CA ALA A 27 -11.58 0.44 -6.35
C ALA A 27 -11.61 0.63 -4.82
N SER A 28 -11.75 -0.45 -4.05
CA SER A 28 -11.75 -0.41 -2.59
C SER A 28 -10.43 0.12 -2.02
N TYR A 29 -9.31 -0.29 -2.62
CA TYR A 29 -7.99 0.20 -2.24
C TYR A 29 -7.84 1.71 -2.51
N LEU A 30 -8.27 2.19 -3.69
CA LEU A 30 -8.23 3.61 -4.03
C LEU A 30 -9.13 4.47 -3.13
N ILE A 31 -10.33 3.99 -2.80
CA ILE A 31 -11.24 4.66 -1.86
C ILE A 31 -10.61 4.74 -0.46
N SER A 32 -9.95 3.67 -0.02
CA SER A 32 -9.24 3.65 1.27
C SER A 32 -8.10 4.66 1.30
N LEU A 33 -7.30 4.75 0.22
CA LEU A 33 -6.25 5.77 0.10
C LEU A 33 -6.83 7.19 0.13
N TYR A 34 -7.96 7.42 -0.55
CA TYR A 34 -8.63 8.72 -0.53
C TYR A 34 -9.09 9.11 0.89
N GLY A 35 -9.73 8.19 1.62
CA GLY A 35 -10.12 8.44 3.02
C GLY A 35 -8.92 8.68 3.95
N MET A 36 -7.79 8.01 3.72
CA MET A 36 -6.56 8.28 4.47
C MET A 36 -5.98 9.67 4.17
N ILE A 37 -6.12 10.17 2.94
CA ILE A 37 -5.71 11.54 2.58
C ILE A 37 -6.61 12.56 3.26
N GLU A 38 -7.93 12.37 3.26
CA GLU A 38 -8.86 13.26 3.98
C GLU A 38 -8.54 13.30 5.49
N LEU A 39 -8.25 12.14 6.09
CA LEU A 39 -7.84 12.07 7.50
C LEU A 39 -6.51 12.81 7.76
N LEU A 40 -5.57 12.75 6.82
CA LEU A 40 -4.31 13.50 6.90
C LEU A 40 -4.56 15.01 6.81
N GLU A 41 -5.45 15.46 5.91
CA GLU A 41 -5.83 16.86 5.72
C GLU A 41 -6.56 17.42 6.96
N GLU A 42 -7.44 16.63 7.59
CA GLU A 42 -8.19 17.04 8.79
C GLU A 42 -7.32 17.05 10.06
N ASN A 43 -6.51 16.01 10.29
CA ASN A 43 -5.71 15.88 11.51
C ASN A 43 -4.32 15.28 11.27
N ARG A 44 -3.44 16.10 10.70
CA ARG A 44 -2.05 15.73 10.38
C ARG A 44 -1.24 15.20 11.57
N ILE A 45 -1.41 15.76 12.77
CA ILE A 45 -0.67 15.33 13.96
C ILE A 45 -1.10 13.93 14.37
N PHE A 46 -2.41 13.67 14.36
CA PHE A 46 -2.95 12.35 14.63
C PHE A 46 -2.47 11.33 13.59
N PHE A 47 -2.55 11.66 12.30
CA PHE A 47 -2.10 10.77 11.23
C PHE A 47 -0.61 10.43 11.34
N LYS A 48 0.26 11.42 11.62
CA LYS A 48 1.70 11.18 11.85
C LYS A 48 1.97 10.28 13.06
N LYS A 49 1.21 10.42 14.15
CA LYS A 49 1.31 9.53 15.31
C LYS A 49 0.85 8.12 14.96
N PHE A 50 -0.23 8.01 14.20
CA PHE A 50 -0.78 6.72 13.75
C PHE A 50 0.18 5.99 12.81
N SER A 51 0.79 6.69 11.86
CA SER A 51 1.85 6.15 10.98
C SER A 51 3.01 5.56 11.78
N LYS A 52 3.45 6.24 12.85
CA LYS A 52 4.49 5.70 13.75
C LYS A 52 4.03 4.45 14.49
N ALA A 53 2.77 4.41 14.95
CA ALA A 53 2.21 3.22 15.58
C ALA A 53 2.17 2.03 14.60
N VAL A 54 1.81 2.27 13.33
CA VAL A 54 1.91 1.27 12.27
C VAL A 54 3.36 0.84 12.05
N GLY A 55 4.31 1.76 12.07
CA GLY A 55 5.74 1.42 12.04
C GLY A 55 6.17 0.51 13.20
N VAL A 56 5.70 0.75 14.43
CA VAL A 56 5.97 -0.15 15.56
C VAL A 56 5.36 -1.53 15.31
N PHE A 57 4.13 -1.58 14.82
CA PHE A 57 3.44 -2.83 14.50
C PHE A 57 4.21 -3.65 13.45
N VAL A 58 4.65 -3.01 12.37
CA VAL A 58 5.50 -3.62 11.33
C VAL A 58 6.83 -4.10 11.91
N ALA A 59 7.46 -3.34 12.82
CA ALA A 59 8.71 -3.73 13.45
C ALA A 59 8.55 -5.00 14.31
N VAL A 60 7.49 -5.05 15.13
CA VAL A 60 7.19 -6.20 16.00
C VAL A 60 6.94 -7.45 15.17
N LEU A 61 6.10 -7.36 14.13
CA LEU A 61 5.85 -8.49 13.24
C LEU A 61 7.08 -8.84 12.39
N GLY A 62 7.89 -7.84 12.03
CA GLY A 62 9.14 -8.02 11.31
C GLY A 62 10.16 -8.83 12.11
N LEU A 63 10.27 -8.59 13.41
CA LEU A 63 11.13 -9.37 14.31
C LEU A 63 10.72 -10.85 14.38
N ALA A 64 9.45 -11.16 14.12
CA ALA A 64 8.96 -12.53 14.05
C ALA A 64 9.27 -13.21 12.70
N LEU A 65 9.72 -12.50 11.66
CA LEU A 65 10.00 -13.09 10.35
C LEU A 65 11.13 -14.15 10.40
N PRO A 66 12.30 -13.89 11.02
CA PRO A 66 13.36 -14.90 11.12
C PRO A 66 12.92 -16.13 11.91
N LEU A 67 12.08 -15.95 12.94
CA LEU A 67 11.54 -17.05 13.74
C LEU A 67 10.57 -17.93 12.94
N ARG A 68 9.93 -17.38 11.93
CA ARG A 68 9.03 -18.08 11.00
C ARG A 68 9.76 -18.71 9.81
N GLY A 69 11.10 -18.72 9.81
CA GLY A 69 11.91 -19.30 8.75
C GLY A 69 12.11 -18.39 7.54
N HIS A 70 11.70 -17.12 7.61
CA HIS A 70 12.05 -16.16 6.57
C HIS A 70 13.53 -15.73 6.71
N PRO A 71 14.23 -15.51 5.59
CA PRO A 71 15.61 -15.06 5.62
C PRO A 71 15.74 -13.67 6.27
N PHE A 72 16.92 -13.40 6.84
CA PHE A 72 17.20 -12.17 7.59
C PHE A 72 16.95 -10.89 6.79
N TYR A 73 17.11 -10.91 5.46
CA TYR A 73 16.84 -9.74 4.64
C TYR A 73 15.35 -9.35 4.61
N ALA A 74 14.41 -10.28 4.86
CA ALA A 74 12.99 -9.95 4.98
C ALA A 74 12.73 -9.06 6.21
N PHE A 75 13.44 -9.33 7.31
CA PHE A 75 13.46 -8.47 8.49
C PHE A 75 14.08 -7.10 8.19
N LEU A 76 15.13 -7.04 7.36
CA LEU A 76 15.72 -5.76 6.94
C LEU A 76 14.73 -4.92 6.11
N LEU A 77 13.96 -5.54 5.21
CA LEU A 77 12.91 -4.86 4.44
C LEU A 77 11.80 -4.31 5.34
N ALA A 78 11.33 -5.11 6.30
CA ALA A 78 10.36 -4.66 7.30
C ALA A 78 10.93 -3.49 8.14
N SER A 79 12.19 -3.59 8.54
CA SER A 79 12.88 -2.53 9.30
C SER A 79 13.07 -1.26 8.47
N TRP A 80 13.28 -1.38 7.15
CA TRP A 80 13.36 -0.24 6.24
C TRP A 80 12.02 0.49 6.12
N TRP A 81 10.90 -0.24 6.12
CA TRP A 81 9.58 0.41 6.24
C TRP A 81 9.44 1.19 7.54
N CYS A 82 9.94 0.65 8.64
CA CYS A 82 9.90 1.32 9.94
C CYS A 82 10.71 2.62 9.92
N THR A 83 11.91 2.64 9.32
CA THR A 83 12.71 3.87 9.25
C THR A 83 12.03 4.95 8.42
N LEU A 84 11.34 4.57 7.34
CA LEU A 84 10.54 5.47 6.50
C LEU A 84 9.32 6.03 7.25
N LEU A 85 8.53 5.18 7.92
CA LEU A 85 7.33 5.59 8.66
C LEU A 85 7.65 6.47 9.89
N PHE A 86 8.83 6.28 10.49
CA PHE A 86 9.32 7.15 11.57
C PHE A 86 9.96 8.45 11.09
N GLU A 87 10.05 8.68 9.77
CA GLU A 87 10.70 9.85 9.15
C GLU A 87 12.16 10.02 9.62
N LYS A 88 12.87 8.93 9.95
CA LYS A 88 14.24 8.98 10.51
C LYS A 88 15.28 9.45 9.49
N ILE A 89 15.07 9.13 8.22
CA ILE A 89 15.96 9.50 7.11
C ILE A 89 15.11 10.26 6.06
N PRO A 90 15.00 11.59 6.17
CA PRO A 90 14.17 12.38 5.24
C PRO A 90 14.80 12.51 3.84
N VAL A 91 16.10 12.23 3.70
CA VAL A 91 16.84 12.41 2.44
C VAL A 91 16.42 11.34 1.43
N PHE A 92 15.92 11.77 0.26
CA PHE A 92 15.40 10.88 -0.80
C PHE A 92 14.30 9.91 -0.34
N SER A 93 13.51 10.27 0.68
CA SER A 93 12.48 9.39 1.28
C SER A 93 11.51 8.78 0.27
N LEU A 94 11.15 9.54 -0.78
CA LEU A 94 10.28 9.04 -1.85
C LEU A 94 10.96 7.92 -2.65
N TYR A 95 12.21 8.14 -3.09
CA TYR A 95 12.96 7.13 -3.84
C TYR A 95 13.25 5.90 -2.97
N GLN A 96 13.53 6.09 -1.67
CA GLN A 96 13.68 4.99 -0.74
C GLN A 96 12.38 4.19 -0.57
N SER A 97 11.23 4.87 -0.48
CA SER A 97 9.93 4.20 -0.40
C SER A 97 9.59 3.44 -1.68
N LEU A 98 9.91 3.99 -2.86
CA LEU A 98 9.72 3.30 -4.13
C LEU A 98 10.65 2.08 -4.24
N ALA A 99 11.94 2.25 -3.91
CA ALA A 99 12.91 1.16 -3.93
C ALA A 99 12.51 0.05 -2.95
N ASN A 100 12.17 0.40 -1.70
CA ASN A 100 11.75 -0.58 -0.71
C ASN A 100 10.42 -1.25 -1.09
N GLY A 101 9.49 -0.51 -1.72
CA GLY A 101 8.26 -1.04 -2.31
C GLY A 101 8.51 -2.10 -3.37
N ILE A 102 9.38 -1.79 -4.34
CA ILE A 102 9.73 -2.71 -5.42
C ILE A 102 10.43 -3.96 -4.86
N ILE A 103 11.43 -3.79 -3.99
CA ILE A 103 12.17 -4.93 -3.41
C ILE A 103 11.25 -5.78 -2.54
N SER A 104 10.37 -5.16 -1.75
CA SER A 104 9.38 -5.88 -0.93
C SER A 104 8.39 -6.65 -1.80
N ALA A 105 7.91 -6.07 -2.90
CA ALA A 105 7.02 -6.74 -3.84
C ALA A 105 7.69 -7.95 -4.52
N ILE A 106 8.94 -7.78 -4.99
CA ILE A 106 9.73 -8.88 -5.58
C ILE A 106 9.89 -10.04 -4.59
N TYR A 107 10.07 -9.75 -3.31
CA TYR A 107 10.19 -10.77 -2.29
C TYR A 107 8.87 -11.47 -1.95
N TRP A 108 7.80 -10.69 -1.74
CA TRP A 108 6.54 -11.23 -1.21
C TRP A 108 5.58 -11.78 -2.28
N ILE A 109 5.62 -11.29 -3.52
CA ILE A 109 4.73 -11.79 -4.60
C ILE A 109 4.95 -13.29 -4.85
N PRO A 110 6.19 -13.79 -5.05
CA PRO A 110 6.40 -15.23 -5.25
C PRO A 110 5.96 -16.06 -4.04
N LYS A 111 6.11 -15.52 -2.83
CA LYS A 111 5.68 -16.18 -1.60
C LYS A 111 4.16 -16.28 -1.42
N CYS A 112 3.40 -15.42 -2.10
CA CYS A 112 1.94 -15.55 -2.19
C CYS A 112 1.50 -16.64 -3.17
N MET A 113 2.38 -17.06 -4.07
CA MET A 113 2.12 -18.12 -5.06
C MET A 113 2.66 -19.48 -4.62
N ASP A 114 3.33 -19.53 -3.46
CA ASP A 114 3.92 -20.74 -2.90
C ASP A 114 2.80 -21.62 -2.32
N GLU A 115 2.57 -22.80 -2.91
CA GLU A 115 1.44 -23.69 -2.57
C GLU A 115 1.55 -24.26 -1.14
N ASP A 116 2.76 -24.30 -0.57
CA ASP A 116 3.05 -24.86 0.74
C ASP A 116 2.67 -23.93 1.90
N ALA A 117 2.41 -22.65 1.64
CA ALA A 117 2.06 -21.66 2.65
C ALA A 117 0.55 -21.51 2.80
N THR A 118 0.06 -21.36 4.04
CA THR A 118 -1.36 -21.07 4.26
C THR A 118 -1.71 -19.72 3.62
N LEU A 119 -2.72 -19.70 2.73
CA LEU A 119 -3.12 -18.50 1.99
C LEU A 119 -3.31 -17.27 2.88
N PHE A 120 -3.89 -17.46 4.07
CA PHE A 120 -4.09 -16.39 5.05
C PHE A 120 -2.78 -15.82 5.59
N GLN A 121 -1.76 -16.65 5.80
CA GLN A 121 -0.45 -16.17 6.26
C GLN A 121 0.27 -15.40 5.16
N SER A 122 0.33 -15.94 3.94
CA SER A 122 1.02 -15.26 2.83
C SER A 122 0.35 -13.94 2.46
N PHE A 123 -0.98 -13.91 2.40
CA PHE A 123 -1.72 -12.68 2.14
C PHE A 123 -1.62 -11.69 3.30
N GLY A 124 -1.65 -12.18 4.54
CA GLY A 124 -1.45 -11.36 5.74
C GLY A 124 -0.07 -10.71 5.77
N ASP A 125 0.98 -11.47 5.49
CA ASP A 125 2.35 -10.96 5.44
C ASP A 125 2.53 -9.96 4.28
N PHE A 126 2.00 -10.24 3.08
CA PHE A 126 2.00 -9.26 1.98
C PHE A 126 1.28 -7.97 2.37
N THR A 127 0.13 -8.08 3.03
CA THR A 127 -0.64 -6.92 3.47
C THR A 127 0.14 -6.07 4.49
N VAL A 128 0.73 -6.72 5.48
CA VAL A 128 1.45 -6.05 6.59
C VAL A 128 2.80 -5.47 6.14
N PHE A 129 3.55 -6.18 5.30
CA PHE A 129 4.92 -5.79 4.95
C PHE A 129 5.03 -5.09 3.59
N VAL A 130 3.95 -5.01 2.81
CA VAL A 130 3.93 -4.35 1.50
C VAL A 130 2.80 -3.34 1.42
N LEU A 131 1.54 -3.77 1.44
CA LEU A 131 0.41 -2.88 1.17
C LEU A 131 0.28 -1.77 2.20
N ILE A 132 0.19 -2.10 3.49
CA ILE A 132 0.00 -1.12 4.57
C ILE A 132 1.13 -0.08 4.56
N PRO A 133 2.42 -0.45 4.62
CA PRO A 133 3.51 0.53 4.60
C PRO A 133 3.50 1.42 3.35
N ILE A 134 3.25 0.84 2.16
CA ILE A 134 3.14 1.61 0.91
C ILE A 134 2.00 2.61 0.99
N SER A 135 0.81 2.20 1.47
CA SER A 135 -0.34 3.09 1.60
C SER A 135 -0.02 4.28 2.51
N PHE A 136 0.55 4.04 3.68
CA PHE A 136 0.94 5.12 4.60
C PHE A 136 2.00 6.04 4.01
N CYS A 137 3.03 5.49 3.36
CA CYS A 137 4.05 6.29 2.69
C CYS A 137 3.46 7.13 1.54
N LEU A 138 2.60 6.56 0.70
CA LEU A 138 1.92 7.29 -0.39
C LEU A 138 1.08 8.44 0.15
N VAL A 139 0.34 8.22 1.24
CA VAL A 139 -0.48 9.27 1.88
C VAL A 139 0.43 10.35 2.48
N LEU A 140 1.51 9.99 3.17
CA LEU A 140 2.49 10.96 3.71
C LEU A 140 3.17 11.79 2.62
N PHE A 141 3.36 11.24 1.41
CA PHE A 141 3.92 11.94 0.26
C PHE A 141 2.88 12.65 -0.61
N SER A 142 1.58 12.46 -0.33
CA SER A 142 0.51 13.15 -1.03
C SER A 142 0.58 14.65 -0.74
N LYS A 143 0.58 15.45 -1.80
CA LYS A 143 0.53 16.93 -1.72
C LYS A 143 -0.78 17.38 -1.07
N ASP A 144 -0.69 18.28 -0.09
CA ASP A 144 -1.78 19.19 0.28
C ASP A 144 -2.17 19.96 -0.99
N SER A 145 -3.30 19.65 -1.63
CA SER A 145 -3.70 20.41 -2.82
C SER A 145 -4.17 21.82 -2.46
N GLU A 146 -4.44 22.12 -1.18
CA GLU A 146 -5.06 23.39 -0.79
C GLU A 146 -4.54 24.06 0.50
N GLN A 147 -3.59 23.48 1.23
CA GLN A 147 -3.05 24.13 2.43
C GLN A 147 -1.64 24.72 2.23
N LEU A 148 -1.66 26.03 1.98
CA LEU A 148 -0.77 27.01 2.60
C LEU A 148 0.71 27.00 2.17
N THR A 149 0.94 27.78 1.11
CA THR A 149 2.09 28.71 0.97
C THR A 149 2.27 29.67 2.17
N ALA A 150 1.49 29.57 3.25
CA ALA A 150 1.47 30.55 4.33
C ALA A 150 1.13 29.93 5.70
N ARG A 151 2.09 29.29 6.38
CA ARG A 151 2.34 29.41 7.84
C ARG A 151 3.28 28.30 8.33
N GLY A 152 4.52 28.68 8.59
CA GLY A 152 5.35 28.08 9.65
C GLY A 152 6.01 26.74 9.37
N ASN A 153 7.22 26.79 8.79
CA ASN A 153 8.40 26.02 9.23
C ASN A 153 8.34 24.50 9.45
N ILE A 154 7.50 23.75 8.73
CA ILE A 154 7.71 22.30 8.57
C ILE A 154 7.83 21.98 7.09
N LYS A 155 8.98 22.35 6.49
CA LYS A 155 9.37 21.84 5.17
C LYS A 155 9.59 20.34 5.30
N LEU A 156 8.63 19.53 4.83
CA LEU A 156 8.97 18.21 4.30
C LEU A 156 9.85 18.46 3.07
N SER A 157 11.16 18.54 3.27
CA SER A 157 12.15 18.68 2.21
C SER A 157 12.24 17.36 1.44
N GLY A 158 11.36 17.18 0.44
CA GLY A 158 11.38 16.03 -0.44
C GLY A 158 10.41 16.17 -1.62
N PRO A 159 10.61 15.43 -2.72
CA PRO A 159 9.67 15.40 -3.84
C PRO A 159 8.29 14.90 -3.37
N GLN A 160 7.23 15.61 -3.75
CA GLN A 160 5.84 15.32 -3.35
C GLN A 160 5.02 14.84 -4.56
N ILE A 161 4.10 13.90 -4.33
CA ILE A 161 3.22 13.36 -5.39
C ILE A 161 1.82 13.94 -5.21
N PRO A 162 1.15 14.48 -6.24
CA PRO A 162 -0.19 15.06 -6.12
C PRO A 162 -1.30 13.99 -6.13
N LEU A 163 -1.22 13.02 -5.21
CA LEU A 163 -2.09 11.83 -5.16
C LEU A 163 -3.56 12.21 -4.96
N GLY A 164 -3.87 13.14 -4.05
CA GLY A 164 -5.23 13.61 -3.81
C GLY A 164 -5.89 14.22 -5.06
N SER A 165 -5.15 15.04 -5.81
CA SER A 165 -5.67 15.63 -7.06
C SER A 165 -5.89 14.57 -8.15
N TRP A 166 -5.07 13.53 -8.19
CA TRP A 166 -5.21 12.44 -9.15
C TRP A 166 -6.42 11.55 -8.81
N LEU A 167 -6.61 11.23 -7.53
CA LEU A 167 -7.79 10.50 -7.05
C LEU A 167 -9.09 11.28 -7.27
N LYS A 168 -9.11 12.58 -6.97
CA LYS A 168 -10.26 13.47 -7.25
C LYS A 168 -10.58 13.51 -8.75
N LYS A 169 -9.56 13.59 -9.62
CA LYS A 169 -9.74 13.53 -11.09
C LYS A 169 -10.31 12.20 -11.55
N LEU A 170 -9.81 11.08 -11.04
CA LEU A 170 -10.35 9.75 -11.34
C LEU A 170 -11.82 9.63 -10.92
N GLY A 171 -12.16 10.06 -9.71
CA GLY A 171 -13.54 10.10 -9.23
C GLY A 171 -14.45 10.91 -10.15
N SER A 172 -14.02 12.12 -10.54
CA SER A 172 -14.80 12.98 -11.45
C SER A 172 -14.96 12.40 -12.86
N THR A 173 -13.98 11.64 -13.34
CA THR A 173 -14.05 11.00 -14.66
C THR A 173 -15.01 9.81 -14.64
N LEU A 174 -14.99 9.02 -13.56
CA LEU A 174 -15.94 7.94 -13.32
C LEU A 174 -17.37 8.45 -13.17
N SER A 175 -17.59 9.55 -12.44
CA SER A 175 -18.93 10.13 -12.29
C SER A 175 -19.50 10.70 -13.58
N ASN A 176 -18.66 11.09 -14.53
CA ASN A 176 -19.09 11.62 -15.84
C ASN A 176 -19.35 10.51 -16.87
N LEU A 177 -18.92 9.27 -16.59
CA LEU A 177 -19.10 8.10 -17.48
C LEU A 177 -20.33 7.25 -17.12
N LEU A 178 -20.90 7.43 -15.93
CA LEU A 178 -22.14 6.81 -15.44
C LEU A 178 -23.32 7.75 -15.65
#